data_AF-A0A7S1KWZ8-F1
#
_entry.id   AF-A0A7S1KWZ8-F1
#
_cell.length_a   1.000
_cell.length_b   1.000
_cell.length_c   1.000
_cell.angle_alpha   90.00
_cell.angle_beta   90.00
_cell.angle_gamma   90.00
#
_symmetry.space_group_name_H-M   'P 1'
#
loop_
_entity.id
_entity.type
_entity.pdbx_description
1 polymer ?
#
loop_
_entity_poly.entity_id
_entity_poly.type
_entity_poly.pdbx_seq_one_letter_code
_entity_poly.pdbx_strand_id
1 'polypeptide(L)'
;DTQPITKKVASLIFQYIEESNSTVLKQGPEEDEFHEAHFLHRRCCGCCPRRYKETTPSVDAVFGLINDVAGSLYFCKQVVVLCAIYVERLVKDETSVMLTNGNWRSVVVVALLIASKV
;
A
#
# COMPACT_ATOMS: atom_id res chain seq x y z
N ASP A 1 -18.45 -8.73 10.55
CA ASP A 1 -17.22 -9.52 10.42
C ASP A 1 -16.55 -9.25 9.08
N THR A 2 -15.61 -8.29 9.04
CA THR A 2 -14.95 -7.77 7.82
C THR A 2 -13.55 -8.35 7.60
N GLN A 3 -12.99 -8.98 8.64
CA GLN A 3 -11.67 -9.57 8.64
C GLN A 3 -11.41 -10.59 7.51
N PRO A 4 -12.33 -11.50 7.14
CA PRO A 4 -12.03 -12.48 6.08
C PRO A 4 -11.87 -11.84 4.71
N ILE A 5 -12.60 -10.75 4.42
CA ILE A 5 -12.47 -10.00 3.16
C ILE A 5 -11.15 -9.24 3.14
N THR A 6 -10.86 -8.50 4.21
CA THR A 6 -9.60 -7.75 4.31
C THR A 6 -8.39 -8.66 4.18
N LYS A 7 -8.44 -9.87 4.76
CA LYS A 7 -7.35 -10.85 4.62
C LYS A 7 -7.15 -11.31 3.19
N LYS A 8 -8.24 -11.60 2.45
CA LYS A 8 -8.15 -11.96 1.03
C LYS A 8 -7.57 -10.82 0.18
N VAL A 9 -8.02 -9.59 0.43
CA VAL A 9 -7.50 -8.40 -0.27
C VAL A 9 -6.02 -8.20 0.05
N ALA A 10 -5.62 -8.35 1.32
CA ALA A 10 -4.22 -8.24 1.72
C ALA A 10 -3.34 -9.31 1.05
N SER A 11 -3.81 -10.55 0.95
CA SER A 11 -3.10 -11.61 0.22
C SER A 11 -2.93 -11.29 -1.27
N LEU A 12 -3.98 -10.77 -1.92
CA LEU A 12 -3.92 -10.38 -3.33
C LEU A 12 -2.92 -9.24 -3.57
N ILE A 13 -2.98 -8.20 -2.74
CA ILE A 13 -2.05 -7.06 -2.82
C ILE A 13 -0.61 -7.54 -2.56
N PHE A 14 -0.41 -8.40 -1.57
CA PHE A 14 0.90 -8.96 -1.28
C PHE A 14 1.46 -9.79 -2.44
N GLN A 15 0.62 -10.55 -3.13
CA GLN A 15 1.02 -11.27 -4.34
C GLN A 15 1.56 -10.31 -5.42
N TYR A 16 0.89 -9.18 -5.67
CA TYR A 16 1.40 -8.17 -6.63
C TYR A 16 2.75 -7.59 -6.21
N ILE A 17 2.99 -7.44 -4.90
CA ILE A 17 4.28 -6.99 -4.36
C ILE A 17 5.37 -8.02 -4.66
N GLU A 18 5.11 -9.31 -4.40
CA GLU A 18 6.08 -10.38 -4.66
C GLU A 18 6.39 -10.53 -6.16
N GLU A 19 5.37 -10.47 -7.01
CA GLU A 19 5.51 -10.55 -8.46
C GLU A 19 6.37 -9.39 -9.00
N SER A 20 6.09 -8.16 -8.56
CA SER A 20 6.84 -6.96 -8.99
C SER A 20 8.28 -6.94 -8.46
N ASN A 21 8.50 -7.35 -7.22
CA ASN A 21 9.86 -7.42 -6.66
C ASN A 21 10.72 -8.50 -7.30
N SER A 22 10.11 -9.54 -7.87
CA SER A 22 10.83 -10.62 -8.57
C SER A 22 11.32 -10.19 -9.95
N THR A 23 10.70 -9.17 -10.55
CA THR A 23 11.01 -8.67 -11.89
C THR A 23 11.87 -7.40 -11.89
N VAL A 24 11.88 -6.64 -10.79
CA VAL A 24 12.52 -5.32 -10.70
C VAL A 24 13.73 -5.32 -9.76
N LEU A 25 14.86 -4.80 -10.24
CA LEU A 25 15.96 -4.38 -9.36
C LEU A 25 15.46 -3.24 -8.48
N LYS A 26 15.57 -3.38 -7.15
CA LYS A 26 15.11 -2.40 -6.14
C LYS A 26 15.22 -0.95 -6.65
N GLN A 27 14.09 -0.39 -7.06
CA GLN A 27 14.04 1.00 -7.52
C GLN A 27 14.26 1.91 -6.32
N GLY A 28 15.27 2.78 -6.44
CA GLY A 28 15.52 3.79 -5.43
C GLY A 28 14.44 4.87 -5.45
N PRO A 29 14.40 5.76 -4.44
CA PRO A 29 13.46 6.88 -4.40
C PRO A 29 13.49 7.77 -5.66
N GLU A 30 14.63 7.87 -6.34
CA GLU A 30 14.77 8.69 -7.55
C GLU A 30 14.10 8.07 -8.78
N GLU A 31 13.86 6.76 -8.77
CA GLU A 31 13.31 5.98 -9.89
C GLU A 31 11.82 5.63 -9.69
N ASP A 32 11.28 5.87 -8.48
CA ASP A 32 9.91 5.56 -8.08
C ASP A 32 9.25 6.80 -7.46
N GLU A 33 8.34 7.43 -8.21
CA GLU A 33 7.62 8.63 -7.76
C GLU A 33 6.70 8.34 -6.56
N PHE A 34 6.32 7.09 -6.36
CA PHE A 34 5.47 6.64 -5.26
C PHE A 34 6.28 6.10 -4.06
N HIS A 35 7.62 6.16 -4.14
CA HIS A 35 8.48 5.67 -3.09
C HIS A 35 8.18 6.37 -1.76
N GLU A 36 8.03 5.59 -0.69
CA GLU A 36 7.59 6.07 0.62
C GLU A 36 8.48 7.19 1.17
N ALA A 37 9.77 7.18 0.82
CA ALA A 37 10.75 8.22 1.12
C ALA A 37 10.28 9.65 0.77
N HIS A 38 9.49 9.82 -0.29
CA HIS A 38 8.94 11.13 -0.69
C HIS A 38 7.89 11.65 0.30
N PHE A 39 7.10 10.74 0.86
CA PHE A 39 6.04 11.04 1.81
C PHE A 39 6.54 11.17 3.25
N LEU A 40 7.80 10.79 3.51
CA LEU A 40 8.42 10.79 4.83
C LEU A 40 9.08 12.12 5.22
N HIS A 41 8.76 13.23 4.55
CA HIS A 41 9.43 14.50 4.79
C HIS A 41 8.92 15.30 6.00
N ARG A 42 9.90 15.64 6.85
CA ARG A 42 9.96 16.48 8.04
C ARG A 42 9.52 15.85 9.36
N ARG A 43 10.52 15.68 10.23
CA ARG A 43 10.38 15.68 11.70
C ARG A 43 9.33 16.73 12.07
N CYS A 44 8.19 16.31 12.61
CA CYS A 44 7.30 17.25 13.31
C CYS A 44 8.05 17.84 14.53
N CYS A 45 9.02 17.09 15.06
CA CYS A 45 9.83 17.46 16.20
C CYS A 45 11.18 16.71 16.21
N GLY A 46 12.27 17.33 16.70
CA GLY A 46 13.58 16.66 16.88
C GLY A 46 13.55 15.46 17.84
N CYS A 47 12.45 15.29 18.58
CA CYS A 47 12.19 14.20 19.52
C CYS A 47 11.33 13.06 18.94
N CYS A 48 10.89 13.16 17.69
CA CYS A 48 10.06 12.17 17.02
C CYS A 48 10.97 11.19 16.25
N PRO A 49 11.16 9.93 16.68
CA PRO A 49 11.99 8.98 15.93
C PRO A 49 11.44 8.80 14.50
N ARG A 50 12.35 8.75 13.53
CA ARG A 50 12.05 8.52 12.11
C ARG A 50 11.28 7.19 12.01
N ARG A 51 9.96 7.23 11.79
CA ARG A 51 9.11 6.03 11.64
C ARG A 51 9.27 5.38 10.26
N TYR A 52 10.49 5.32 9.75
CA TYR A 52 10.78 4.48 8.59
C TYR A 52 11.70 3.38 9.03
N LYS A 53 11.07 2.26 9.40
CA LYS A 53 11.72 0.97 9.30
C LYS A 53 11.29 0.46 7.94
N GLU A 54 12.24 0.29 7.03
CA GLU A 54 12.02 -0.44 5.78
C GLU A 54 11.46 -1.81 6.20
N THR A 55 10.15 -1.95 6.08
CA THR A 55 9.45 -3.12 6.60
C THR A 55 9.28 -4.02 5.40
N THR A 56 9.96 -5.15 5.40
CA THR A 56 9.72 -6.20 4.41
C THR A 56 8.22 -6.47 4.40
N PRO A 57 7.54 -6.30 3.26
CA PRO A 57 6.11 -6.51 3.21
C PRO A 57 5.82 -7.95 3.57
N SER A 58 4.71 -8.14 4.27
CA SER A 58 4.13 -9.43 4.57
C SER A 58 2.61 -9.29 4.45
N VAL A 59 1.93 -10.41 4.23
CA VAL A 59 0.45 -10.42 4.21
C VAL A 59 -0.11 -9.76 5.48
N ASP A 60 0.49 -10.03 6.65
CA ASP A 60 0.05 -9.44 7.92
C ASP A 60 0.30 -7.94 8.01
N ALA A 61 1.39 -7.44 7.42
CA ALA A 61 1.68 -6.01 7.35
C ALA A 61 0.67 -5.27 6.45
N VAL A 62 0.33 -5.86 5.30
CA VAL A 62 -0.68 -5.31 4.39
C VAL A 62 -2.06 -5.35 5.04
N PHE A 63 -2.42 -6.47 5.67
CA PHE A 63 -3.67 -6.62 6.41
C PHE A 63 -3.79 -5.62 7.55
N GLY A 64 -2.72 -5.45 8.34
CA GLY A 64 -2.64 -4.47 9.42
C GLY A 64 -2.89 -3.06 8.91
N LEU A 65 -2.19 -2.66 7.84
CA LEU A 65 -2.39 -1.35 7.22
C LEU A 65 -3.85 -1.13 6.78
N ILE A 66 -4.44 -2.09 6.06
CA ILE A 66 -5.81 -1.94 5.56
C ILE A 66 -6.80 -1.83 6.73
N ASN A 67 -6.66 -2.67 7.76
CA ASN A 67 -7.52 -2.60 8.94
C ASN A 67 -7.34 -1.31 9.73
N ASP A 68 -6.12 -0.84 9.91
CA ASP A 68 -5.84 0.40 10.63
C ASP A 68 -6.50 1.59 9.92
N VAL A 69 -6.32 1.70 8.60
CA VAL A 69 -6.90 2.79 7.81
C VAL A 69 -8.42 2.65 7.73
N ALA A 70 -8.94 1.48 7.39
CA ALA A 70 -10.38 1.26 7.27
C ALA A 70 -11.10 1.42 8.61
N GLY A 71 -10.49 0.97 9.72
CA GLY A 71 -11.03 1.15 11.06
C GLY A 71 -11.00 2.60 11.52
N SER A 72 -9.91 3.32 11.25
CA SER A 72 -9.76 4.73 11.65
C SER A 72 -10.67 5.68 10.86
N LEU A 73 -10.96 5.35 9.60
CA LEU A 73 -11.80 6.17 8.70
C LEU A 73 -13.21 5.61 8.52
N TYR A 74 -13.59 4.58 9.28
CA TYR A 74 -14.90 3.93 9.23
C TYR A 74 -15.31 3.43 7.84
N PHE A 75 -14.35 2.95 7.05
CA PHE A 75 -14.60 2.43 5.71
C PHE A 75 -15.36 1.10 5.76
N CYS A 76 -16.38 0.98 4.90
CA CYS A 76 -17.11 -0.27 4.73
C CYS A 76 -16.29 -1.28 3.91
N LYS A 77 -16.71 -2.55 3.94
CA LYS A 77 -16.07 -3.64 3.19
C LYS A 77 -16.00 -3.39 1.67
N GLN A 78 -16.94 -2.62 1.11
CA GLN A 78 -16.95 -2.31 -0.33
C GLN A 78 -15.73 -1.46 -0.70
N VAL A 79 -15.33 -0.51 0.15
CA VAL A 79 -14.13 0.32 -0.05
C VAL A 79 -12.87 -0.53 -0.07
N VAL A 80 -12.77 -1.53 0.82
CA VAL A 80 -11.63 -2.46 0.85
C VAL A 80 -11.56 -3.31 -0.43
N VAL A 81 -12.71 -3.74 -0.96
CA VAL A 81 -12.76 -4.46 -2.25
C VAL A 81 -12.40 -3.54 -3.42
N LEU A 82 -12.92 -2.30 -3.44
CA LEU A 82 -12.59 -1.31 -4.48
C LEU A 82 -11.11 -0.93 -4.46
N CYS A 83 -10.48 -0.85 -3.29
CA CYS A 83 -9.04 -0.69 -3.17
C CYS A 83 -8.28 -1.79 -3.93
N ALA A 84 -8.69 -3.05 -3.77
CA ALA A 84 -8.07 -4.16 -4.47
C ALA A 84 -8.19 -4.01 -5.99
N ILE A 85 -9.36 -3.58 -6.47
CA ILE A 85 -9.62 -3.33 -7.90
C ILE A 85 -8.74 -2.20 -8.42
N TYR A 86 -8.57 -1.10 -7.67
CA TYR A 86 -7.71 0.00 -8.08
C TYR A 86 -6.23 -0.37 -8.10
N VAL A 87 -5.76 -1.14 -7.12
CA VAL A 87 -4.40 -1.67 -7.14
C VAL A 87 -4.20 -2.61 -8.33
N GLU A 88 -5.14 -3.52 -8.57
CA GLU A 88 -5.07 -4.43 -9.72
C GLU A 88 -5.03 -3.66 -11.05
N ARG A 89 -5.86 -2.64 -11.22
CA ARG A 89 -5.85 -1.79 -12.41
C ARG A 89 -4.53 -1.06 -12.59
N LEU A 90 -4.00 -0.48 -11.52
CA LEU A 90 -2.71 0.22 -11.55
C LEU A 90 -1.55 -0.70 -11.95
N VAL A 91 -1.57 -1.96 -11.50
CA VAL A 91 -0.49 -2.92 -11.78
C VAL A 91 -0.65 -3.61 -13.14
N LYS A 92 -1.88 -3.87 -13.59
CA LYS A 92 -2.16 -4.63 -14.81
C LYS A 92 -2.41 -3.78 -16.05
N ASP A 93 -2.87 -2.54 -15.90
CA ASP A 93 -3.00 -1.64 -17.05
C ASP A 93 -1.58 -1.22 -17.51
N GLU A 94 -1.43 -0.75 -18.74
CA GLU A 94 -0.13 -0.33 -19.33
C GLU A 94 0.49 0.91 -18.66
N THR A 95 0.03 1.27 -17.46
CA THR A 95 0.69 2.18 -16.55
C THR A 95 1.96 1.49 -16.07
N SER A 96 3.14 2.02 -16.41
CA SER A 96 4.46 1.48 -16.04
C SER A 96 4.75 1.45 -14.51
N VAL A 97 3.72 1.51 -13.68
CA VAL A 97 3.76 1.55 -12.22
C VAL A 97 3.75 0.13 -11.70
N MET A 98 4.79 -0.23 -10.97
CA MET A 98 4.87 -1.52 -10.27
C MET A 98 4.68 -1.34 -8.77
N LEU A 99 4.06 -2.32 -8.14
CA LEU A 99 3.84 -2.31 -6.70
C LEU A 99 5.05 -2.95 -6.01
N THR A 100 5.95 -2.14 -5.46
CA THR A 100 7.25 -2.59 -4.92
C THR A 100 7.31 -2.50 -3.40
N ASN A 101 8.39 -3.02 -2.81
CA ASN A 101 8.72 -2.78 -1.40
C ASN A 101 8.78 -1.29 -1.03
N GLY A 102 9.16 -0.44 -1.99
CA GLY A 102 9.36 0.99 -1.77
C GLY A 102 8.07 1.81 -1.75
N ASN A 103 7.03 1.37 -2.45
CA ASN A 103 5.81 2.17 -2.65
C ASN A 103 4.50 1.52 -2.19
N TRP A 104 4.47 0.22 -1.87
CA TRP A 104 3.22 -0.51 -1.64
C TRP A 104 2.31 0.17 -0.61
N ARG A 105 2.89 0.70 0.47
CA ARG A 105 2.13 1.33 1.55
C ARG A 105 1.43 2.60 1.07
N SER A 106 2.15 3.47 0.36
CA SER A 106 1.61 4.71 -0.22
C SER A 106 0.50 4.40 -1.21
N VAL A 107 0.74 3.45 -2.11
CA VAL A 107 -0.22 3.05 -3.15
C VAL A 107 -1.50 2.48 -2.53
N VAL A 108 -1.40 1.59 -1.54
CA VAL A 108 -2.56 1.00 -0.86
C VAL A 108 -3.36 2.06 -0.11
N VAL A 109 -2.70 2.99 0.58
CA VAL A 109 -3.39 4.09 1.28
C VAL A 109 -4.15 4.98 0.29
N VAL A 110 -3.51 5.38 -0.81
CA VAL A 110 -4.15 6.20 -1.83
C VAL A 110 -5.31 5.47 -2.47
N ALA A 111 -5.17 4.17 -2.79
CA ALA A 111 -6.25 3.36 -3.35
C ALA A 111 -7.46 3.27 -2.41
N LEU A 112 -7.25 3.10 -1.10
CA LEU A 112 -8.32 3.14 -0.09
C LEU A 112 -9.03 4.51 -0.06
N LEU A 113 -8.25 5.59 -0.08
CA LEU A 113 -8.80 6.95 -0.04
C LEU A 113 -9.60 7.28 -1.31
N ILE A 114 -9.14 6.86 -2.49
CA ILE A 114 -9.89 7.03 -3.74
C ILE A 114 -11.17 6.19 -3.71
N ALA A 115 -11.05 4.92 -3.30
CA ALA A 115 -12.20 4.00 -3.17
C ALA A 115 -13.28 4.52 -2.21
N SER A 116 -12.92 5.30 -1.20
CA SER A 116 -13.87 5.89 -0.25
C SER A 116 -14.72 7.05 -0.81
N LYS A 117 -14.35 7.59 -1.99
CA LYS A 117 -15.02 8.75 -2.60
C LYS A 117 -16.03 8.39 -3.68
N VAL A 118 -16.15 7.10 -4.00
CA VAL A 118 -17.08 6.56 -5.00
C VAL A 118 -18.39 6.17 -4.32
#